data_AF-A0A924NJF1-F1
#
_entry.id   AF-A0A924NJF1-F1
#
_cell.length_a   1.000
_cell.length_b   1.000
_cell.length_c   1.000
_cell.angle_alpha   90.00
_cell.angle_beta   90.00
_cell.angle_gamma   90.00
#
_symmetry.space_group_name_H-M   'P 1'
#
loop_
_entity.id
_entity.type
_entity.pdbx_description
1 polymer ?
#
loop_
_entity_poly.entity_id
_entity_poly.type
_entity_poly.pdbx_seq_one_letter_code
_entity_poly.pdbx_strand_id
1 'polypeptide(L)'
;MLLSQIRYPDRSLGVVLRDGSEAALVKNADSTYALAMKAATTGRPLAAVIAEHGLGDAVDLARMADEGRITLPVTHPDPAHMHLTGTGLTHLGSASARDAMHTTLQNDTLTDSMKMFRMGVEGG
;
A
#
# COMPACT_ATOMS: atom_id res chain seq x y z
N MET A 1 -9.78 10.14 6.21
CA MET A 1 -9.47 8.74 6.62
C MET A 1 -8.14 8.23 6.06
N LEU A 2 -7.13 8.08 6.92
CA LEU A 2 -5.87 7.40 6.63
C LEU A 2 -5.65 6.27 7.63
N LEU A 3 -4.98 5.19 7.23
CA LEU A 3 -4.63 4.09 8.12
C LEU A 3 -3.13 4.03 8.39
N SER A 4 -2.77 3.56 9.58
CA SER A 4 -1.41 3.16 9.92
C SER A 4 -1.43 1.89 10.73
N GLN A 5 -0.38 1.10 10.57
CA GLN A 5 -0.22 -0.13 11.33
C GLN A 5 0.87 0.09 12.37
N ILE A 6 0.59 -0.36 13.59
CA ILE A 6 1.54 -0.32 14.71
C ILE A 6 1.85 -1.74 15.16
N ARG A 7 2.98 -1.90 15.85
CA ARG A 7 3.37 -3.12 16.53
C ARG A 7 3.36 -2.91 18.04
N TYR A 8 2.73 -3.84 18.75
CA TYR A 8 2.73 -3.90 20.20
C TYR A 8 4.01 -4.61 20.72
N PRO A 9 4.34 -4.48 22.02
CA PRO A 9 5.52 -5.13 22.60
C PRO A 9 5.53 -6.66 22.44
N ASP A 10 4.37 -7.30 22.43
CA ASP A 10 4.19 -8.74 22.19
C ASP A 10 4.30 -9.16 20.71
N ARG A 11 4.65 -8.20 19.84
CA ARG A 11 4.75 -8.31 18.37
C ARG A 11 3.42 -8.44 17.65
N SER A 12 2.28 -8.43 18.33
CA SER A 12 0.98 -8.33 17.67
C SER A 12 0.85 -6.99 16.94
N LEU A 13 -0.07 -6.95 15.97
CA LEU A 13 -0.33 -5.77 15.16
C LEU A 13 -1.58 -5.05 15.67
N GLY A 14 -1.63 -3.74 15.41
CA GLY A 14 -2.82 -2.93 15.61
C GLY A 14 -2.97 -1.93 14.46
N VAL A 15 -4.20 -1.46 14.27
CA VAL A 15 -4.52 -0.46 13.23
C VAL A 15 -4.93 0.85 13.90
N VAL A 16 -4.37 1.94 13.42
CA VAL A 16 -4.71 3.31 13.81
C VAL A 16 -5.47 3.97 12.66
N LEU A 17 -6.64 4.51 12.96
CA LEU A 17 -7.37 5.41 12.09
C LEU A 17 -6.88 6.84 12.35
N ARG A 18 -6.61 7.58 11.28
CA ARG A 18 -6.45 9.04 11.32
C ARG A 18 -7.53 9.74 10.53
N ASP A 19 -8.14 10.74 11.13
CA ASP A 19 -9.04 11.66 10.43
C ASP A 19 -8.76 13.11 10.88
N GLY A 20 -8.28 13.93 9.96
CA GLY A 20 -7.72 15.23 10.30
C GLY A 20 -6.54 15.11 11.27
N SER A 21 -6.63 15.80 12.40
CA SER A 21 -5.63 15.77 13.48
C SER A 21 -5.85 14.65 14.49
N GLU A 22 -6.96 13.92 14.42
CA GLU A 22 -7.29 12.87 15.39
C GLU A 22 -6.71 11.53 14.94
N ALA A 23 -6.15 10.78 15.89
CA ALA A 23 -5.65 9.44 15.68
C ALA A 23 -6.13 8.52 16.82
N ALA A 24 -6.74 7.40 16.48
CA ALA A 24 -7.25 6.44 17.46
C ALA A 24 -7.08 5.00 16.97
N LEU A 25 -6.99 4.06 17.92
CA LEU A 25 -6.98 2.64 17.60
C LEU A 25 -8.32 2.21 16.98
N VAL A 26 -8.28 1.36 15.97
CA VAL A 26 -9.46 0.61 15.52
C VAL A 26 -9.59 -0.62 16.42
N LYS A 27 -10.73 -0.78 17.10
CA LYS A 27 -10.92 -1.88 18.05
C LYS A 27 -10.89 -3.24 17.32
N ASN A 28 -10.28 -4.24 17.95
CA ASN A 28 -10.27 -5.62 17.44
C ASN A 28 -9.82 -5.73 15.96
N ALA A 29 -8.91 -4.87 15.52
CA ALA A 29 -8.37 -4.89 14.17
C ALA A 29 -6.98 -5.55 14.17
N ASP A 30 -6.93 -6.79 13.67
CA ASP A 30 -5.71 -7.61 13.69
C ASP A 30 -4.63 -7.07 12.74
N SER A 31 -5.01 -6.44 11.62
CA SER A 31 -4.11 -5.79 10.66
C SER A 31 -4.89 -4.97 9.65
N THR A 32 -4.21 -4.07 8.95
CA THR A 32 -4.81 -3.35 7.80
C THR A 32 -5.25 -4.34 6.72
N TYR A 33 -4.47 -5.39 6.50
CA TYR A 33 -4.77 -6.45 5.53
C TYR A 33 -6.08 -7.18 5.88
N ALA A 34 -6.27 -7.56 7.14
CA ALA A 34 -7.49 -8.26 7.58
C ALA A 34 -8.75 -7.40 7.36
N LEU A 35 -8.69 -6.09 7.65
CA LEU A 35 -9.79 -5.16 7.39
C LEU A 35 -10.09 -5.05 5.89
N ALA A 36 -9.05 -4.93 5.06
CA ALA A 36 -9.19 -4.87 3.60
C ALA A 36 -9.79 -6.16 3.02
N MET A 37 -9.35 -7.32 3.51
CA MET A 37 -9.90 -8.61 3.09
C MET A 37 -11.35 -8.79 3.53
N LYS A 38 -11.73 -8.37 4.75
CA LYS A 38 -13.13 -8.36 5.19
C LYS A 38 -13.99 -7.46 4.29
N ALA A 39 -13.50 -6.27 3.94
CA ALA A 39 -14.18 -5.37 3.01
C ALA A 39 -14.38 -6.00 1.62
N ALA A 40 -13.32 -6.58 1.04
CA ALA A 40 -13.36 -7.21 -0.27
C ALA A 40 -14.28 -8.43 -0.31
N THR A 41 -14.16 -9.34 0.66
CA THR A 41 -14.96 -10.58 0.73
C THR A 41 -16.44 -10.32 1.00
N THR A 42 -16.78 -9.25 1.72
CA THR A 42 -18.17 -8.87 2.00
C THR A 42 -18.75 -7.88 0.99
N GLY A 43 -17.96 -7.43 0.02
CA GLY A 43 -18.38 -6.42 -0.96
C GLY A 43 -18.73 -5.06 -0.34
N ARG A 44 -18.16 -4.74 0.84
CA ARG A 44 -18.46 -3.51 1.59
C ARG A 44 -17.30 -2.52 1.48
N PRO A 45 -17.58 -1.20 1.52
CA PRO A 45 -16.53 -0.19 1.61
C PRO A 45 -15.67 -0.39 2.88
N LEU A 46 -14.35 -0.24 2.76
CA LEU A 46 -13.42 -0.36 3.89
C LEU A 46 -13.79 0.55 5.06
N ALA A 47 -14.23 1.77 4.79
CA ALA A 47 -14.68 2.72 5.81
C ALA A 47 -15.86 2.17 6.64
N ALA A 48 -16.80 1.45 6.02
CA ALA A 48 -17.94 0.86 6.72
C ALA A 48 -17.50 -0.32 7.61
N VAL A 49 -16.50 -1.10 7.17
CA VAL A 49 -15.90 -2.15 7.99
C VAL A 49 -15.19 -1.55 9.21
N ILE A 50 -14.40 -0.49 9.03
CA ILE A 50 -13.71 0.18 10.14
C ILE A 50 -14.71 0.79 11.14
N ALA A 51 -15.78 1.43 10.64
CA ALA A 51 -16.80 2.03 11.50
C ALA A 51 -17.51 0.98 12.38
N GLU A 52 -17.71 -0.25 11.88
CA GLU A 52 -18.30 -1.36 12.62
C GLU A 52 -17.42 -1.83 13.79
N HIS A 53 -16.09 -1.79 13.62
CA HIS A 53 -15.16 -2.06 14.71
C HIS A 53 -15.22 -0.95 15.77
N GLY A 54 -15.40 0.29 15.32
CA GLY A 54 -15.38 1.47 16.18
C GLY A 54 -13.97 1.83 16.66
N LEU A 55 -13.88 2.99 17.31
CA LEU A 55 -12.61 3.54 17.80
C LEU A 55 -12.38 3.19 19.27
N GLY A 56 -11.13 2.87 19.59
CA GLY A 56 -10.58 2.71 20.93
C GLY A 56 -9.84 3.97 21.37
N ASP A 57 -8.77 3.77 22.12
CA ASP A 57 -8.03 4.87 22.72
C ASP A 57 -7.41 5.79 21.66
N ALA A 58 -7.39 7.09 21.96
CA ALA A 58 -6.63 8.07 21.21
C ALA A 58 -5.13 7.78 21.34
N VAL A 59 -4.39 8.00 20.26
CA VAL A 59 -2.95 7.70 20.21
C VAL A 59 -2.16 8.90 19.72
N ASP A 60 -0.96 9.09 20.27
CA ASP A 60 0.04 9.99 19.70
C ASP A 60 0.90 9.19 18.73
N LEU A 61 0.59 9.32 17.44
CA LEU A 61 1.28 8.57 16.41
C LEU A 61 2.72 9.07 16.19
N ALA A 62 2.99 10.37 16.41
CA ALA A 62 4.36 10.89 16.31
C ALA A 62 5.25 10.26 17.37
N ARG A 63 4.76 10.22 18.63
CA ARG A 63 5.47 9.53 19.71
C ARG A 63 5.66 8.05 19.44
N MET A 64 4.67 7.37 18.87
CA MET A 64 4.81 5.96 18.47
C MET A 64 5.86 5.76 17.35
N ALA A 65 6.03 6.74 16.46
CA ALA A 65 7.08 6.71 15.45
C ALA A 65 8.46 6.80 16.11
N ASP A 66 8.63 7.74 17.06
CA ASP A 66 9.86 7.94 17.82
C ASP A 66 10.22 6.71 18.67
N GLU A 67 9.20 6.02 19.20
CA GLU A 67 9.34 4.73 19.91
C GLU A 67 9.60 3.53 18.96
N GLY A 68 9.63 3.72 17.64
CA GLY A 68 9.84 2.65 16.67
C GLY A 68 8.68 1.66 16.56
N ARG A 69 7.46 2.06 16.95
CA ARG A 69 6.27 1.20 16.99
C ARG A 69 5.43 1.24 15.71
N ILE A 70 5.63 2.21 14.82
CA ILE A 70 4.99 2.22 13.51
C ILE A 70 5.67 1.17 12.62
N THR A 71 4.87 0.39 11.89
CA THR A 71 5.37 -0.62 10.94
C THR A 71 4.80 -0.39 9.54
N LEU A 72 5.09 -1.32 8.61
CA LEU A 72 4.58 -1.26 7.24
C LEU A 72 3.06 -1.10 7.25
N PRO A 73 2.49 -0.22 6.42
CA PRO A 73 1.06 0.11 6.45
C PRO A 73 0.17 -1.11 6.17
N VAL A 74 0.70 -2.08 5.42
CA VAL A 74 0.07 -3.37 5.12
C VAL A 74 1.15 -4.46 5.12
N THR A 75 0.82 -5.61 5.69
CA THR A 75 1.65 -6.82 5.68
C THR A 75 0.76 -8.03 5.40
N HIS A 76 1.22 -8.97 4.58
CA HIS A 76 0.51 -10.23 4.35
C HIS A 76 0.93 -11.28 5.42
N PRO A 77 0.02 -12.13 5.93
CA PRO A 77 0.38 -13.18 6.88
C PRO A 77 1.31 -14.24 6.28
N ASP A 78 1.19 -14.49 4.98
CA ASP A 78 2.14 -15.28 4.20
C ASP A 78 3.12 -14.36 3.44
N PRO A 79 4.41 -14.33 3.80
CA PRO A 79 5.42 -13.51 3.13
C PRO A 79 5.57 -13.79 1.62
N ALA A 80 5.24 -15.00 1.15
CA ALA A 80 5.34 -15.35 -0.27
C ALA A 80 4.40 -14.53 -1.16
N HIS A 81 3.35 -13.94 -0.58
CA HIS A 81 2.36 -13.11 -1.28
C HIS A 81 2.62 -11.60 -1.10
N MET A 82 3.78 -11.21 -0.56
CA MET A 82 4.19 -9.82 -0.41
C MET A 82 5.37 -9.50 -1.31
N HIS A 83 5.08 -9.10 -2.55
CA HIS A 83 6.10 -8.69 -3.51
C HIS A 83 6.31 -7.17 -3.48
N LEU A 84 7.53 -6.74 -3.20
CA LEU A 84 7.94 -5.35 -3.40
C LEU A 84 8.62 -5.23 -4.77
N THR A 85 7.84 -4.80 -5.76
CA THR A 85 8.33 -4.59 -7.13
C THR A 85 8.31 -3.10 -7.48
N GLY A 86 9.20 -2.68 -8.37
CA GLY A 86 9.24 -1.33 -8.89
C GLY A 86 9.25 -1.37 -10.41
N THR A 87 8.42 -0.54 -11.04
CA THR A 87 8.50 -0.31 -12.49
C THR A 87 8.87 1.14 -12.76
N GLY A 88 9.86 1.32 -13.64
CA GLY A 88 10.30 2.63 -14.13
C GLY A 88 9.65 3.00 -15.46
N LEU A 89 8.44 2.50 -15.74
CA LEU A 89 7.70 2.76 -16.98
C LEU A 89 6.39 3.53 -16.73
N THR A 90 6.23 4.17 -15.58
CA THR A 90 4.99 4.88 -15.23
C THR A 90 5.00 6.37 -15.60
N HIS A 91 6.16 6.93 -15.94
CA HIS A 91 6.30 8.32 -16.38
C HIS A 91 6.82 8.37 -17.81
N LEU A 92 6.33 9.32 -18.63
CA LEU A 92 6.76 9.47 -20.03
C LEU A 92 8.28 9.59 -20.16
N GLY A 93 8.90 10.38 -19.26
CA GLY A 93 10.35 10.56 -19.24
C GLY A 93 11.16 9.31 -18.83
N SER A 94 10.56 8.38 -18.08
CA SER A 94 11.24 7.15 -17.68
C SER A 94 11.12 6.05 -18.74
N ALA A 95 10.00 6.03 -19.47
CA ALA A 95 9.82 5.19 -20.65
C ALA A 95 10.78 5.58 -21.79
N SER A 96 10.86 6.88 -22.12
CA SER A 96 11.73 7.36 -23.20
C SER A 96 13.22 7.14 -22.92
N ALA A 97 13.67 7.35 -21.68
CA ALA A 97 15.07 7.10 -21.30
C ALA A 97 15.45 5.62 -21.41
N ARG A 98 14.54 4.70 -21.07
CA ARG A 98 14.77 3.26 -21.24
C ARG A 98 14.77 2.83 -22.69
N ASP A 99 13.85 3.36 -23.50
CA ASP A 99 13.83 3.05 -24.93
C ASP A 99 15.13 3.50 -25.61
N ALA A 100 15.61 4.71 -25.32
CA ALA A 100 16.85 5.25 -25.87
C ALA A 100 18.10 4.40 -25.55
N MET A 101 18.15 3.74 -24.39
CA MET A 101 19.24 2.80 -24.05
C MET A 101 19.21 1.50 -24.88
N HIS A 102 18.05 1.14 -25.43
CA HIS A 102 17.85 -0.10 -26.19
C HIS A 102 17.76 0.13 -27.72
N THR A 103 17.45 1.36 -28.18
CA THR A 103 17.41 1.71 -29.62
C THR A 103 18.77 1.52 -30.31
N THR A 104 19.89 1.65 -29.59
CA THR A 104 21.24 1.52 -30.18
C THR A 104 21.60 0.08 -30.57
N LEU A 105 20.78 -0.92 -30.22
CA LEU A 105 21.08 -2.35 -30.37
C LEU A 105 20.20 -3.09 -31.37
N GLN A 106 19.07 -2.52 -31.84
CA GLN A 106 18.15 -3.21 -32.77
C GLN A 106 17.47 -2.26 -33.77
N ASN A 107 17.60 -2.61 -35.05
CA ASN A 107 16.95 -1.94 -36.19
C ASN A 107 15.41 -1.95 -36.04
N ASP A 108 14.79 -0.76 -36.10
CA ASP A 108 13.36 -0.43 -36.34
C ASP A 108 12.26 -1.22 -35.60
N THR A 109 12.61 -2.08 -34.64
CA THR A 109 11.66 -2.91 -33.90
C THR A 109 11.43 -2.34 -32.51
N LEU A 110 10.16 -2.08 -32.19
CA LEU A 110 9.76 -1.54 -30.88
C LEU A 110 10.24 -2.45 -29.74
N THR A 111 10.90 -1.88 -28.74
CA THR A 111 11.39 -2.61 -27.56
C THR A 111 10.23 -3.12 -26.71
N ASP A 112 10.45 -4.21 -25.96
CA ASP A 112 9.41 -4.77 -25.09
C ASP A 112 8.97 -3.79 -23.98
N SER A 113 9.88 -2.92 -23.53
CA SER A 113 9.57 -1.81 -22.64
C SER A 113 8.55 -0.84 -23.26
N MET A 114 8.71 -0.49 -24.53
CA MET A 114 7.79 0.42 -25.22
C MET A 114 6.45 -0.25 -25.58
N LYS A 115 6.44 -1.55 -25.87
CA LYS A 115 5.18 -2.30 -26.00
C LYS A 115 4.39 -2.29 -24.70
N MET A 116 5.04 -2.60 -23.56
CA MET A 116 4.39 -2.54 -22.25
C MET A 116 3.91 -1.15 -21.88
N PHE A 117 4.69 -0.11 -22.20
CA PHE A 117 4.27 1.27 -21.98
C PHE A 117 3.01 1.63 -22.77
N ARG A 118 2.95 1.30 -24.07
CA ARG A 118 1.79 1.59 -24.92
C ARG A 118 0.53 0.88 -24.45
N MET A 119 0.62 -0.40 -24.07
CA MET A 119 -0.53 -1.13 -23.51
C MET A 119 -1.14 -0.42 -22.29
N GLY A 120 -0.30 0.18 -21.43
CA GLY A 120 -0.78 0.96 -20.29
C GLY A 120 -1.42 2.31 -20.66
N VAL A 121 -1.02 2.94 -21.77
CA VAL A 121 -1.63 4.19 -22.25
C VAL A 121 -2.97 3.94 -22.94
N GLU A 122 -3.08 2.85 -23.70
CA GLU A 122 -4.26 2.56 -24.54
C GLU A 122 -5.44 1.98 -23.75
N GLY A 123 -5.18 1.24 -22.66
CA GLY A 123 -6.23 0.53 -21.91
C GLY A 123 -6.05 0.50 -20.40
N GLY A 124 -5.24 1.42 -19.85
CA GLY A 124 -4.97 1.54 -18.41
C GLY A 124 -6.20 1.87 -17.58
#